data_AF-A0A816S1I0-F1
#
_entry.id   AF-A0A816S1I0-F1
#
_cell.length_a   1.000
_cell.length_b   1.000
_cell.length_c   1.000
_cell.angle_alpha   90.00
_cell.angle_beta   90.00
_cell.angle_gamma   90.00
#
_symmetry.space_group_name_H-M   'P 1'
#
loop_
_entity.id
_entity.type
_entity.pdbx_description
1 polymer ?
#
loop_
_entity_poly.entity_id
_entity_poly.type
_entity_poly.pdbx_seq_one_letter_code
_entity_poly.pdbx_strand_id
1 'polypeptide(L)'
;MIRTIHPSSGHCSKNELDLFSIPDTQSAITESAYTQISPVAQINSHDGPLDFMIPTATAYFLSPSDIKMYLKGTVVNLDGTAIAAAAAVFPENNFLHTLFSKVEIFLNDQTTAVSTCHYAYRAYLENLLNYDTDTKQTVLQKEGFFAQSEIAAQQTRFQALTNKTFEVYGNLHTDFTLQPRLLMSGVNVKIRFTRTKPQFHIRAASTATRDENPYFK
;
A
#
# COMPACT_ATOMS: atom_id res chain seq x y z
N MET A 1 21.71 14.90 34.33
CA MET A 1 21.10 15.96 33.48
C MET A 1 20.32 15.26 32.39
N ILE A 2 19.02 15.52 32.25
CA ILE A 2 18.20 14.92 31.18
C ILE A 2 18.64 15.52 29.86
N ARG A 3 19.00 14.67 28.89
CA ARG A 3 19.44 15.10 27.56
C ARG A 3 18.22 15.39 26.70
N THR A 4 18.03 16.65 26.31
CA THR A 4 16.95 17.05 25.39
C THR A 4 17.36 16.81 23.94
N ILE A 5 16.36 16.61 23.07
CA ILE A 5 16.58 16.48 21.61
C ILE A 5 16.96 17.81 20.96
N HIS A 6 16.50 18.94 21.52
CA HIS A 6 16.83 20.28 21.07
C HIS A 6 16.95 21.22 22.29
N PRO A 7 17.85 22.24 22.30
CA PRO A 7 18.00 23.15 23.44
C PRO A 7 16.73 23.89 23.84
N SER A 8 15.84 24.16 22.88
CA SER A 8 14.56 24.87 23.10
C SER A 8 13.37 23.95 23.36
N SER A 9 13.53 22.62 23.38
CA SER A 9 12.39 21.72 23.59
C SER A 9 11.99 21.69 25.07
N GLY A 10 10.72 22.00 25.36
CA GLY A 10 10.13 21.80 26.69
C GLY A 10 10.06 20.32 27.08
N HIS A 11 10.02 20.04 28.38
CA HIS A 11 9.81 18.68 28.88
C HIS A 11 8.32 18.38 28.85
N CYS A 12 7.92 17.26 28.25
CA CYS A 12 6.54 16.80 28.24
C CYS A 12 6.45 15.36 28.74
N SER A 13 5.36 15.02 29.45
CA SER A 13 4.97 13.64 29.70
C SER A 13 4.28 13.06 28.47
N LYS A 14 4.18 11.73 28.38
CA LYS A 14 3.28 11.10 27.41
C LYS A 14 1.83 11.49 27.72
N ASN A 15 1.06 11.84 26.69
CA ASN A 15 -0.35 12.21 26.85
C ASN A 15 -1.15 11.08 27.53
N GLU A 16 -0.81 9.81 27.30
CA GLU A 16 -1.49 8.65 27.90
C GLU A 16 -1.26 8.53 29.41
N LEU A 17 -0.25 9.23 29.97
CA LEU A 17 0.01 9.27 31.40
C LEU A 17 -0.72 10.41 32.11
N ASP A 18 -1.28 11.36 31.36
CA ASP A 18 -1.97 12.52 31.91
C ASP A 18 -3.48 12.27 31.95
N LEU A 19 -3.90 11.49 32.95
CA LEU A 19 -5.27 10.93 33.06
C LEU A 19 -6.33 11.92 33.55
N PHE A 20 -5.92 13.04 34.13
CA PHE A 20 -6.82 13.96 34.84
C PHE A 20 -6.83 15.37 34.25
N SER A 21 -5.93 15.69 33.32
CA SER A 21 -5.98 16.95 32.61
C SER A 21 -7.10 16.95 31.58
N ILE A 22 -7.63 18.13 31.32
CA ILE A 22 -8.55 18.32 30.19
C ILE A 22 -7.68 18.31 28.93
N PRO A 23 -7.92 17.41 27.97
CA PRO A 23 -7.11 17.35 26.77
C PRO A 23 -7.31 18.60 25.92
N ASP A 24 -6.22 19.10 25.34
CA ASP A 24 -6.28 20.21 24.38
C ASP A 24 -7.10 19.82 23.16
N THR A 25 -7.92 20.77 22.68
CA THR A 25 -8.70 20.58 21.45
C THR A 25 -7.89 21.06 20.25
N GLN A 26 -7.64 20.16 19.30
CA GLN A 26 -6.97 20.55 18.06
C GLN A 26 -7.87 21.48 17.23
N SER A 27 -7.45 22.74 17.12
CA SER A 27 -8.14 23.80 16.37
C SER A 27 -7.36 24.29 15.14
N ALA A 28 -6.11 23.84 14.96
CA ALA A 28 -5.25 24.33 13.90
C ALA A 28 -5.55 23.74 12.51
N ILE A 29 -6.09 22.51 12.45
CA ILE A 29 -6.51 21.88 11.18
C ILE A 29 -7.98 22.23 10.94
N THR A 30 -8.24 23.11 9.97
CA THR A 30 -9.59 23.57 9.64
C THR A 30 -10.28 22.71 8.58
N GLU A 31 -9.51 22.15 7.65
CA GLU A 31 -10.03 21.38 6.51
C GLU A 31 -9.04 20.29 6.11
N SER A 32 -9.55 19.17 5.62
CA SER A 32 -8.78 18.10 4.99
C SER A 32 -9.50 17.59 3.73
N ALA A 33 -8.74 17.24 2.70
CA ALA A 33 -9.27 16.76 1.44
C ALA A 33 -8.40 15.64 0.86
N TYR A 34 -9.02 14.71 0.14
CA TYR A 34 -8.34 13.66 -0.61
C TYR A 34 -8.32 14.01 -2.09
N THR A 35 -7.17 13.81 -2.74
CA THR A 35 -7.01 13.98 -4.19
C THR A 35 -6.50 12.67 -4.80
N GLN A 36 -7.14 12.23 -5.88
CA GLN A 36 -6.69 11.06 -6.63
C GLN A 36 -5.55 11.44 -7.57
N ILE A 37 -4.44 10.72 -7.49
CA ILE A 37 -3.27 10.89 -8.36
C ILE A 37 -3.13 9.65 -9.24
N SER A 38 -3.10 9.85 -10.55
CA SER A 38 -2.86 8.78 -11.53
C SER A 38 -1.35 8.65 -11.84
N PRO A 39 -0.90 7.48 -12.34
CA PRO A 39 0.47 7.32 -12.81
C PRO A 39 0.81 8.31 -13.93
N VAL A 40 2.05 8.77 -13.96
CA VAL A 40 2.56 9.70 -15.01
C VAL A 40 2.63 8.99 -16.37
N ALA A 41 3.07 7.74 -16.38
CA ALA A 41 3.16 6.93 -17.59
C ALA A 41 1.89 6.10 -17.79
N GLN A 42 1.56 5.80 -19.05
CA GLN A 42 0.49 4.86 -19.35
C GLN A 42 0.84 3.45 -18.80
N ILE A 43 -0.17 2.74 -18.29
CA ILE A 43 -0.06 1.41 -17.66
C ILE A 43 0.05 0.30 -18.73
N ASN A 44 0.47 0.61 -19.95
CA ASN A 44 0.46 -0.31 -21.10
C ASN A 44 1.59 -1.35 -21.06
N SER A 45 2.71 -1.05 -20.39
CA SER A 45 3.79 -2.01 -20.17
C SER A 45 3.52 -2.89 -18.96
N HIS A 46 3.75 -4.21 -19.06
CA HIS A 46 3.58 -5.16 -17.96
C HIS A 46 4.68 -5.05 -16.90
N ASP A 47 5.92 -4.76 -17.30
CA ASP A 47 7.10 -4.80 -16.42
C ASP A 47 7.63 -3.41 -15.99
N GLY A 48 7.07 -2.33 -16.55
CA GLY A 48 7.53 -0.98 -16.27
C GLY A 48 7.21 -0.50 -14.84
N PRO A 49 8.05 0.34 -14.24
CA PRO A 49 7.73 0.99 -12.96
C PRO A 49 6.57 1.98 -13.13
N LEU A 50 5.83 2.19 -12.05
CA LEU A 50 4.77 3.20 -11.97
C LEU A 50 5.25 4.39 -11.15
N ASP A 51 5.38 5.53 -11.81
CA ASP A 51 5.75 6.79 -11.17
C ASP A 51 4.48 7.62 -10.92
N PHE A 52 4.27 8.04 -9.67
CA PHE A 52 3.22 8.96 -9.24
C PHE A 52 3.86 10.26 -8.78
N MET A 53 3.38 11.38 -9.30
CA MET A 53 3.83 12.72 -8.93
C MET A 53 2.72 13.39 -8.14
N ILE A 54 2.95 13.60 -6.85
CA ILE A 54 2.02 14.35 -6.00
C ILE A 54 2.39 15.83 -6.17
N PRO A 55 1.50 16.65 -6.76
CA PRO A 55 1.79 18.05 -6.99
C PRO A 55 1.93 18.78 -5.66
N THR A 56 2.90 19.69 -5.59
CA THR A 56 3.06 20.56 -4.44
C THR A 56 1.92 21.57 -4.38
N ALA A 57 1.13 21.55 -3.30
CA ALA A 57 0.16 22.59 -3.00
C ALA A 57 0.81 23.68 -2.13
N THR A 58 0.57 24.96 -2.43
CA THR A 58 1.08 26.10 -1.64
C THR A 58 0.31 26.33 -0.34
N ALA A 59 -0.95 25.90 -0.28
CA ALA A 59 -1.85 26.18 0.84
C ALA A 59 -2.09 24.98 1.78
N TYR A 60 -1.68 23.77 1.39
CA TYR A 60 -1.97 22.55 2.13
C TYR A 60 -0.71 21.82 2.56
N PHE A 61 -0.79 21.18 3.71
CA PHE A 61 0.20 20.21 4.17
C PHE A 61 -0.20 18.81 3.68
N LEU A 62 0.79 18.03 3.25
CA LEU A 62 0.55 16.64 2.88
C LEU A 62 0.68 15.76 4.14
N SER A 63 -0.30 14.91 4.40
CA SER A 63 -0.23 13.86 5.43
C SER A 63 0.36 12.58 4.83
N PRO A 64 1.61 12.19 5.16
CA PRO A 64 2.20 10.95 4.63
C PRO A 64 1.45 9.68 5.07
N SER A 65 0.87 9.70 6.28
CA SER A 65 0.12 8.57 6.84
C SER A 65 -1.21 8.30 6.14
N ASP A 66 -1.75 9.29 5.44
CA ASP A 66 -3.01 9.15 4.69
C ASP A 66 -2.80 8.87 3.19
N ILE A 67 -1.56 8.64 2.77
CA ILE A 67 -1.27 8.19 1.40
C ILE A 67 -1.71 6.74 1.26
N LYS A 68 -2.68 6.51 0.36
CA LYS A 68 -3.33 5.23 0.15
C LYS A 68 -3.26 4.80 -1.31
N MET A 69 -3.05 3.51 -1.53
CA MET A 69 -3.10 2.89 -2.85
C MET A 69 -4.54 2.53 -3.19
N TYR A 70 -4.92 2.80 -4.44
CA TYR A 70 -6.16 2.34 -5.03
C TYR A 70 -5.85 1.63 -6.33
N LEU A 71 -6.33 0.39 -6.44
CA LEU A 71 -6.15 -0.46 -7.60
C LEU A 71 -7.51 -0.91 -8.11
N LYS A 72 -7.73 -0.78 -9.41
CA LYS A 72 -8.90 -1.29 -10.11
C LYS A 72 -8.45 -1.96 -11.40
N GLY A 73 -8.88 -3.19 -11.64
CA GLY A 73 -8.49 -3.91 -12.86
C GLY A 73 -9.09 -5.29 -12.97
N THR A 74 -8.62 -6.04 -13.96
CA THR A 74 -9.13 -7.37 -14.33
C THR A 74 -7.96 -8.31 -14.59
N VAL A 75 -8.08 -9.57 -14.18
CA VAL A 75 -7.07 -10.58 -14.52
C VAL A 75 -7.37 -11.16 -15.90
N VAL A 76 -6.36 -11.19 -16.76
CA VAL A 76 -6.43 -11.76 -18.12
C VAL A 76 -5.21 -12.66 -18.38
N ASN A 77 -5.29 -13.50 -19.40
CA ASN A 77 -4.11 -14.26 -19.86
C ASN A 77 -3.07 -13.36 -20.52
N LEU A 78 -1.87 -13.89 -20.76
CA LEU A 78 -0.79 -13.16 -21.45
C LEU A 78 -1.15 -12.70 -22.86
N ASP A 79 -2.02 -13.45 -23.52
CA ASP A 79 -2.50 -13.09 -24.85
C ASP A 79 -3.65 -12.07 -24.80
N GLY A 80 -4.00 -11.55 -23.61
CA GLY A 80 -5.13 -10.65 -23.39
C GLY A 80 -6.51 -11.32 -23.48
N THR A 81 -6.54 -12.64 -23.62
CA THR A 81 -7.78 -13.43 -23.65
C THR A 81 -8.35 -13.62 -22.25
N ALA A 82 -9.67 -13.85 -22.19
CA ALA A 82 -10.36 -14.13 -20.93
C ALA A 82 -9.86 -15.45 -20.31
N ILE A 83 -9.76 -15.48 -18.99
CA ILE A 83 -9.38 -16.70 -18.26
C ILE A 83 -10.54 -17.68 -18.33
N ALA A 84 -10.25 -18.94 -18.64
CA ALA A 84 -11.25 -19.99 -18.69
C ALA A 84 -11.90 -20.16 -17.32
N ALA A 85 -13.22 -20.33 -17.26
CA ALA A 85 -13.96 -20.42 -15.98
C ALA A 85 -13.51 -21.60 -15.09
N ALA A 86 -12.91 -22.64 -15.68
CA ALA A 86 -12.34 -23.78 -14.98
C ALA A 86 -10.87 -23.59 -14.54
N ALA A 87 -10.19 -22.53 -15.03
CA ALA A 87 -8.82 -22.25 -14.63
C ALA A 87 -8.82 -21.67 -13.22
N ALA A 88 -8.22 -22.41 -12.29
CA ALA A 88 -8.15 -22.05 -10.88
C ALA A 88 -7.08 -20.98 -10.64
N VAL A 89 -7.30 -19.77 -11.16
CA VAL A 89 -6.40 -18.61 -11.00
C VAL A 89 -6.89 -17.75 -9.84
N PHE A 90 -5.98 -17.35 -8.96
CA PHE A 90 -6.29 -16.49 -7.82
C PHE A 90 -5.08 -15.63 -7.43
N PRO A 91 -5.31 -14.43 -6.87
CA PRO A 91 -4.24 -13.60 -6.35
C PRO A 91 -3.56 -14.25 -5.13
N GLU A 92 -2.27 -13.94 -4.95
CA GLU A 92 -1.55 -14.24 -3.71
C GLU A 92 -2.14 -13.45 -2.54
N ASN A 93 -1.98 -13.97 -1.32
CA ASN A 93 -2.36 -13.25 -0.12
C ASN A 93 -1.66 -11.88 -0.04
N ASN A 94 -2.32 -10.89 0.54
CA ASN A 94 -1.87 -9.50 0.61
C ASN A 94 -1.67 -8.85 -0.78
N PHE A 95 -2.62 -9.12 -1.69
CA PHE A 95 -2.51 -8.84 -3.12
C PHE A 95 -2.05 -7.42 -3.47
N LEU A 96 -2.59 -6.40 -2.79
CA LEU A 96 -2.24 -5.00 -3.05
C LEU A 96 -0.74 -4.74 -2.95
N HIS A 97 -0.07 -5.42 -2.01
CA HIS A 97 1.34 -5.23 -1.73
C HIS A 97 2.22 -6.23 -2.47
N THR A 98 1.73 -7.44 -2.74
CA THR A 98 2.50 -8.44 -3.52
C THR A 98 2.70 -8.01 -4.96
N LEU A 99 1.90 -7.08 -5.48
CA LEU A 99 2.11 -6.45 -6.79
C LEU A 99 3.43 -5.69 -6.93
N PHE A 100 4.04 -5.26 -5.82
CA PHE A 100 5.21 -4.38 -5.84
C PHE A 100 6.40 -4.98 -5.09
N SER A 101 7.54 -5.08 -5.78
CA SER A 101 8.80 -5.59 -5.20
C SER A 101 9.48 -4.51 -4.36
N LYS A 102 9.32 -3.25 -4.79
CA LYS A 102 10.06 -2.11 -4.27
C LYS A 102 9.20 -0.85 -4.40
N VAL A 103 9.16 -0.04 -3.35
CA VAL A 103 8.53 1.29 -3.34
C VAL A 103 9.58 2.31 -2.94
N GLU A 104 9.73 3.34 -3.77
CA GLU A 104 10.70 4.43 -3.61
C GLU A 104 9.95 5.75 -3.48
N ILE A 105 10.35 6.55 -2.49
CA ILE A 105 9.78 7.88 -2.27
C ILE A 105 10.91 8.89 -2.42
N PHE A 106 10.70 9.85 -3.30
CA PHE A 106 11.62 10.96 -3.54
C PHE A 106 10.97 12.26 -3.07
N LEU A 107 11.70 13.05 -2.30
CA LEU A 107 11.34 14.41 -1.91
C LEU A 107 12.28 15.36 -2.63
N ASN A 108 11.76 16.20 -3.54
CA ASN A 108 12.59 17.08 -4.38
C ASN A 108 13.78 16.33 -5.03
N ASP A 109 13.48 15.18 -5.66
CA ASP A 109 14.45 14.28 -6.32
C ASP A 109 15.49 13.60 -5.40
N GLN A 110 15.43 13.83 -4.09
CA GLN A 110 16.23 13.12 -3.10
C GLN A 110 15.47 11.90 -2.56
N THR A 111 16.08 10.72 -2.61
CA THR A 111 15.49 9.50 -2.04
C THR A 111 15.48 9.57 -0.51
N THR A 112 14.33 9.32 0.12
CA THR A 112 14.19 9.42 1.59
C THR A 112 14.72 8.23 2.37
N ALA A 113 14.80 7.05 1.75
CA ALA A 113 15.25 5.82 2.40
C ALA A 113 15.97 4.88 1.43
N VAL A 114 16.77 3.96 1.97
CA VAL A 114 17.37 2.87 1.20
C VAL A 114 16.25 1.93 0.76
N SER A 115 15.96 1.94 -0.53
CA SER A 115 14.87 1.14 -1.04
C SER A 115 15.33 -0.30 -1.32
N THR A 116 14.82 -1.23 -0.53
CA THR A 116 15.12 -2.66 -0.62
C THR A 116 14.04 -3.38 -1.43
N CYS A 117 14.43 -4.42 -2.15
CA CYS A 117 13.53 -5.23 -2.99
C CYS A 117 12.67 -6.22 -2.17
N HIS A 118 12.23 -5.83 -0.97
CA HIS A 118 11.50 -6.68 -0.03
C HIS A 118 10.19 -6.04 0.45
N TYR A 119 9.65 -5.07 -0.28
CA TYR A 119 8.43 -4.35 0.10
C TYR A 119 7.26 -5.30 0.40
N ALA A 120 6.98 -6.23 -0.51
CA ALA A 120 5.87 -7.19 -0.35
C ALA A 120 5.97 -8.00 0.96
N TYR A 121 7.18 -8.45 1.33
CA TYR A 121 7.41 -9.20 2.56
C TYR A 121 7.28 -8.30 3.79
N ARG A 122 7.82 -7.09 3.74
CA ARG A 122 7.69 -6.11 4.81
C ARG A 122 6.22 -5.79 5.09
N ALA A 123 5.45 -5.46 4.06
CA ALA A 123 4.03 -5.17 4.17
C ALA A 123 3.25 -6.35 4.76
N TYR A 124 3.56 -7.57 4.32
CA TYR A 124 2.93 -8.77 4.87
C TYR A 124 3.22 -8.96 6.36
N LEU A 125 4.48 -8.79 6.79
CA LEU A 125 4.86 -8.91 8.19
C LEU A 125 4.26 -7.81 9.06
N GLU A 126 4.23 -6.56 8.58
CA GLU A 126 3.58 -5.46 9.28
C GLU A 126 2.08 -5.73 9.45
N ASN A 127 1.39 -6.18 8.40
CA ASN A 127 -0.02 -6.55 8.46
C ASN A 127 -0.28 -7.75 9.39
N LEU A 128 0.63 -8.72 9.41
CA LEU A 128 0.51 -9.91 10.26
C LEU A 128 0.78 -9.62 11.73
N LEU A 129 1.74 -8.74 12.06
CA LEU A 129 2.21 -8.54 13.42
C LEU A 129 1.53 -7.37 14.14
N ASN A 130 1.17 -6.30 13.43
CA ASN A 130 0.72 -5.06 14.06
C ASN A 130 -0.81 -5.00 14.28
N TYR A 131 -1.58 -5.86 13.62
CA TYR A 131 -3.03 -5.85 13.70
C TYR A 131 -3.60 -7.06 14.43
N ASP A 132 -4.70 -6.81 15.14
CA ASP A 132 -5.52 -7.82 15.78
C ASP A 132 -6.34 -8.62 14.75
N THR A 133 -6.97 -9.69 15.22
CA THR A 133 -7.75 -10.61 14.37
C THR A 133 -8.94 -9.91 13.72
N ASP A 134 -9.61 -8.98 14.42
CA ASP A 134 -10.81 -8.32 13.90
C ASP A 134 -10.44 -7.36 12.77
N THR A 135 -9.35 -6.59 12.94
CA THR A 135 -8.84 -5.73 11.86
C THR A 135 -8.38 -6.54 10.64
N LYS A 136 -7.76 -7.69 10.85
CA LYS A 136 -7.38 -8.62 9.77
C LYS A 136 -8.57 -9.16 8.99
N GLN A 137 -9.70 -9.41 9.66
CA GLN A 137 -10.93 -9.91 9.05
C GLN A 137 -11.83 -8.81 8.47
N THR A 138 -11.51 -7.52 8.66
CA THR A 138 -12.37 -6.41 8.21
C THR A 138 -11.63 -5.43 7.29
N VAL A 139 -10.63 -4.73 7.81
CA VAL A 139 -9.91 -3.67 7.10
C VAL A 139 -8.94 -4.27 6.10
N LEU A 140 -8.10 -5.22 6.53
CA LEU A 140 -7.04 -5.75 5.68
C LEU A 140 -7.56 -6.66 4.55
N GLN A 141 -8.79 -7.15 4.66
CA GLN A 141 -9.45 -7.84 3.54
C GLN A 141 -9.59 -6.94 2.30
N LYS A 142 -9.68 -5.61 2.48
CA LYS A 142 -9.72 -4.63 1.38
C LYS A 142 -8.38 -4.48 0.66
N GLU A 143 -7.28 -4.87 1.31
CA GLU A 143 -5.91 -4.92 0.77
C GLU A 143 -5.60 -6.30 0.15
N GLY A 144 -6.52 -7.25 0.30
CA GLY A 144 -6.36 -8.64 -0.12
C GLY A 144 -5.61 -9.50 0.89
N PHE A 145 -5.51 -9.08 2.15
CA PHE A 145 -4.94 -9.89 3.25
C PHE A 145 -6.00 -10.79 3.89
N PHE A 146 -5.63 -12.05 4.11
CA PHE A 146 -6.47 -13.06 4.75
C PHE A 146 -5.65 -13.89 5.74
N ALA A 147 -6.31 -14.30 6.83
CA ALA A 147 -5.73 -15.24 7.78
C ALA A 147 -5.54 -16.62 7.13
N GLN A 148 -4.54 -17.38 7.60
CA GLN A 148 -4.17 -18.68 7.02
C GLN A 148 -5.35 -19.67 6.94
N SER A 149 -6.26 -19.63 7.91
CA SER A 149 -7.46 -20.48 7.96
C SER A 149 -8.48 -20.17 6.85
N GLU A 150 -8.45 -18.96 6.28
CA GLU A 150 -9.46 -18.46 5.33
C GLU A 150 -8.98 -18.46 3.87
N ILE A 151 -7.69 -18.78 3.63
CA ILE A 151 -7.09 -18.70 2.29
C ILE A 151 -7.85 -19.57 1.28
N ALA A 152 -8.19 -20.81 1.62
CA ALA A 152 -8.88 -21.72 0.70
C ALA A 152 -10.29 -21.21 0.30
N ALA A 153 -11.04 -20.65 1.26
CA ALA A 153 -12.35 -20.07 0.98
C ALA A 153 -12.25 -18.84 0.07
N GLN A 154 -11.18 -18.05 0.22
CA GLN A 154 -10.93 -16.89 -0.63
C GLN A 154 -10.50 -17.27 -2.04
N GLN A 155 -9.69 -18.30 -2.22
CA GLN A 155 -9.35 -18.80 -3.56
C GLN A 155 -10.61 -19.11 -4.37
N THR A 156 -11.61 -19.75 -3.76
CA THR A 156 -12.90 -20.00 -4.39
C THR A 156 -13.68 -18.71 -4.68
N ARG A 157 -13.64 -17.71 -3.78
CA ARG A 157 -14.29 -16.40 -4.00
C ARG A 157 -13.65 -15.63 -5.15
N PHE A 158 -12.32 -15.62 -5.25
CA PHE A 158 -11.60 -14.97 -6.34
C PHE A 158 -11.80 -15.68 -7.68
N GLN A 159 -11.89 -17.00 -7.69
CA GLN A 159 -12.26 -17.75 -8.90
C GLN A 159 -13.66 -17.34 -9.41
N ALA A 160 -14.61 -17.04 -8.52
CA ALA A 160 -15.92 -16.52 -8.90
C ALA A 160 -15.90 -15.06 -9.43
N LEU A 161 -14.78 -14.36 -9.23
CA LEU A 161 -14.50 -13.01 -9.75
C LEU A 161 -13.66 -13.04 -11.04
N THR A 162 -13.34 -14.22 -11.57
CA THR A 162 -12.64 -14.37 -12.86
C THR A 162 -13.40 -13.61 -13.96
N ASN A 163 -12.67 -12.82 -14.76
CA ASN A 163 -13.20 -11.94 -15.81
C ASN A 163 -14.09 -10.78 -15.32
N LYS A 164 -14.14 -10.50 -14.01
CA LYS A 164 -14.82 -9.33 -13.45
C LYS A 164 -13.80 -8.31 -12.97
N THR A 165 -14.20 -7.04 -13.03
CA THR A 165 -13.41 -5.96 -12.41
C THR A 165 -13.47 -6.09 -10.90
N PHE A 166 -12.31 -6.03 -10.28
CA PHE A 166 -12.20 -5.96 -8.84
C PHE A 166 -11.40 -4.72 -8.43
N GLU A 167 -11.64 -4.30 -7.18
CA GLU A 167 -11.06 -3.08 -6.61
C GLU A 167 -10.41 -3.43 -5.27
N VAL A 168 -9.22 -2.88 -5.04
CA VAL A 168 -8.41 -3.12 -3.84
C VAL A 168 -7.87 -1.79 -3.37
N TYR A 169 -7.87 -1.56 -2.06
CA TYR A 169 -7.52 -0.28 -1.46
C TYR A 169 -6.83 -0.48 -0.12
N GLY A 170 -5.75 0.28 0.13
CA GLY A 170 -4.94 0.11 1.33
C GLY A 170 -3.89 1.19 1.55
N ASN A 171 -3.23 1.13 2.70
CA ASN A 171 -2.14 2.05 3.05
C ASN A 171 -0.82 1.66 2.37
N LEU A 172 0.21 2.50 2.43
CA LEU A 172 1.57 2.11 2.03
C LEU A 172 2.41 1.73 3.25
N HIS A 173 3.17 0.63 3.14
CA HIS A 173 4.14 0.19 4.14
C HIS A 173 5.55 0.72 3.84
N THR A 174 5.79 1.99 4.12
CA THR A 174 7.11 2.61 4.02
C THR A 174 7.38 3.43 5.28
N ASP A 175 8.66 3.61 5.65
CA ASP A 175 9.01 4.41 6.83
C ASP A 175 8.49 5.86 6.74
N PHE A 176 8.39 6.39 5.52
CA PHE A 176 7.86 7.73 5.26
C PHE A 176 6.35 7.82 5.49
N THR A 177 5.59 6.77 5.17
CA THR A 177 4.13 6.74 5.33
C THR A 177 3.70 6.28 6.73
N LEU A 178 4.59 5.68 7.51
CA LEU A 178 4.31 5.28 8.89
C LEU A 178 4.53 6.40 9.93
N GLN A 179 5.11 7.55 9.53
CA GLN A 179 5.25 8.69 10.44
C GLN A 179 4.00 9.58 10.46
N PRO A 180 3.62 10.14 11.63
CA PRO A 180 2.46 11.03 11.76
C PRO A 180 2.78 12.49 11.39
N ARG A 181 4.01 12.81 10.96
CA ARG A 181 4.43 14.20 10.72
C ARG A 181 3.94 14.68 9.36
N LEU A 182 3.25 15.80 9.36
CA LEU A 182 2.82 16.50 8.16
C LEU A 182 4.03 17.03 7.38
N LEU A 183 4.00 16.87 6.07
CA LEU A 183 4.98 17.42 5.14
C LEU A 183 4.57 18.85 4.76
N MET A 184 5.50 19.78 4.92
CA MET A 184 5.30 21.18 4.59
C MET A 184 5.07 21.38 3.09
N SER A 185 4.30 22.42 2.77
CA SER A 185 4.22 22.95 1.42
C SER A 185 5.60 23.27 0.83
N GLY A 186 5.74 23.16 -0.50
CA GLY A 186 7.01 23.42 -1.20
C GLY A 186 7.83 22.16 -1.51
N VAL A 187 7.42 20.98 -1.04
CA VAL A 187 8.10 19.71 -1.31
C VAL A 187 7.37 18.93 -2.40
N ASN A 188 8.08 18.56 -3.47
CA ASN A 188 7.58 17.65 -4.49
C ASN A 188 7.76 16.22 -4.01
N VAL A 189 6.67 15.45 -3.97
CA VAL A 189 6.72 14.03 -3.59
C VAL A 189 6.50 13.18 -4.83
N LYS A 190 7.50 12.35 -5.14
CA LYS A 190 7.39 11.33 -6.18
C LYS A 190 7.41 9.95 -5.54
N ILE A 191 6.44 9.11 -5.89
CA ILE A 191 6.39 7.72 -5.44
C ILE A 191 6.57 6.82 -6.65
N ARG A 192 7.61 5.99 -6.64
CA ARG A 192 7.89 5.01 -7.68
C ARG A 192 7.64 3.61 -7.16
N PHE A 193 6.77 2.90 -7.85
CA PHE A 193 6.49 1.49 -7.60
C PHE A 193 7.19 0.63 -8.64
N THR A 194 8.01 -0.31 -8.19
CA THR A 194 8.57 -1.37 -9.04
C THR A 194 7.70 -2.60 -8.88
N ARG A 195 7.20 -3.14 -10.00
CA ARG A 195 6.31 -4.30 -9.98
C ARG A 195 7.06 -5.59 -9.63
N THR A 196 6.34 -6.56 -9.08
CA THR A 196 6.81 -7.96 -8.99
C THR A 196 6.51 -8.70 -10.28
N LYS A 197 7.20 -9.83 -10.49
CA LYS A 197 6.86 -10.75 -11.57
C LYS A 197 5.46 -11.35 -11.33
N PRO A 198 4.68 -11.64 -12.39
CA PRO A 198 3.34 -12.26 -12.28
C PRO A 198 3.28 -13.50 -11.38
N GLN A 199 4.32 -14.33 -11.47
CA GLN A 199 4.48 -15.56 -10.67
C GLN A 199 4.42 -15.33 -9.15
N PHE A 200 4.67 -14.11 -8.69
CA PHE A 200 4.71 -13.77 -7.27
C PHE A 200 3.36 -13.35 -6.72
N HIS A 201 2.54 -12.64 -7.50
CA HIS A 201 1.28 -12.06 -7.03
C HIS A 201 0.03 -12.77 -7.56
N ILE A 202 0.15 -13.68 -8.54
CA ILE A 202 -0.94 -14.52 -9.04
C ILE A 202 -0.50 -15.98 -9.04
N ARG A 203 -1.39 -16.86 -8.58
CA ARG A 203 -1.24 -18.32 -8.57
C ARG A 203 -2.29 -19.00 -9.43
N ALA A 204 -1.92 -20.15 -9.99
CA ALA A 204 -2.82 -21.10 -10.62
C ALA A 204 -2.77 -22.45 -9.88
N ALA A 205 -3.92 -23.13 -9.70
CA ALA A 205 -3.97 -24.43 -9.00
C ALA A 205 -3.48 -25.59 -9.90
N SER A 206 -2.15 -25.77 -9.89
CA SER A 206 -1.36 -26.97 -10.24
C SER A 206 -1.26 -27.47 -11.70
N THR A 207 -0.02 -27.88 -12.03
CA THR A 207 0.51 -28.55 -13.24
C THR A 207 1.01 -27.70 -14.41
N ALA A 208 1.31 -26.42 -14.20
CA ALA A 208 2.13 -25.66 -15.15
C ALA A 208 3.45 -25.29 -14.49
N THR A 209 4.57 -25.53 -15.18
CA THR A 209 5.88 -24.95 -14.86
C THR A 209 5.71 -23.44 -14.64
N ARG A 210 6.43 -22.89 -13.66
CA ARG A 210 6.26 -21.52 -13.11
C ARG A 210 6.13 -20.37 -14.13
N ASP A 211 6.48 -20.56 -15.38
CA ASP A 211 6.53 -19.52 -16.41
C ASP A 211 5.17 -19.17 -17.06
N GLU A 212 4.09 -19.92 -16.82
CA GLU A 212 2.78 -19.74 -17.49
C GLU A 212 1.72 -18.96 -16.67
N ASN A 213 2.08 -18.33 -15.54
CA ASN A 213 1.07 -17.65 -14.70
C ASN A 213 0.51 -16.35 -15.34
N PRO A 214 -0.81 -16.12 -15.31
CA PRO A 214 -1.45 -14.90 -15.80
C PRO A 214 -1.09 -13.67 -14.94
N TYR A 215 -1.32 -12.46 -15.46
CA TYR A 215 -0.99 -11.19 -14.80
C TYR A 215 -2.17 -10.23 -14.70
N PHE A 216 -2.00 -9.22 -13.85
CA PHE A 216 -2.95 -8.15 -13.65
C PHE A 216 -2.85 -7.09 -14.75
N LYS A 217 -3.99 -6.71 -15.35
CA LYS A 217 -4.13 -5.64 -16.34
C LYS A 217 -5.06 -4.53 -15.85
#